data_AF-A0A0F8WEL9-F1
#
_entry.id   AF-A0A0F8WEL9-F1
#
_cell.length_a   1.000
_cell.length_b   1.000
_cell.length_c   1.000
_cell.angle_alpha   90.00
_cell.angle_beta   90.00
_cell.angle_gamma   90.00
#
_symmetry.space_group_name_H-M   'P 1'
#
loop_
_entity.id
_entity.type
_entity.pdbx_description
1 polymer ?
#
loop_
_entity_poly.entity_id
_entity_poly.type
_entity_poly.pdbx_seq_one_letter_code
_entity_poly.pdbx_strand_id
1 'polypeptide(L)' 'MNPERIKMIHCTAAEGQKFQLEATKYDKQIRKLGPSPLRTKGTPKKKKADAKAKA' A
#
# COMPACT_ATOMS: atom_id res chain seq x y z
N MET A 1 6.24 -15.28 7.89
CA MET A 1 5.87 -13.91 7.46
C MET A 1 6.53 -13.68 6.10
N ASN A 2 5.80 -13.32 5.03
CA ASN A 2 6.43 -13.20 3.71
C ASN A 2 7.30 -11.91 3.66
N PRO A 3 8.63 -12.01 3.40
CA PRO A 3 9.54 -10.86 3.35
C PRO A 3 9.18 -9.82 2.28
N GLU A 4 8.46 -10.22 1.22
CA GLU A 4 8.00 -9.31 0.15
C GLU A 4 6.98 -8.27 0.64
N ARG A 5 6.47 -8.43 1.87
CA ARG A 5 5.48 -7.54 2.48
C ARG A 5 6.08 -6.34 3.20
N ILE A 6 7.40 -6.17 3.11
CA ILE A 6 8.13 -4.96 3.49
C ILE A 6 9.09 -4.61 2.36
N LYS A 7 9.11 -3.35 1.91
CA LYS A 7 10.06 -2.86 0.91
C LYS A 7 10.60 -1.50 1.33
N MET A 8 11.92 -1.40 1.46
CA MET A 8 12.62 -0.16 1.72
C MET A 8 13.09 0.44 0.39
N ILE A 9 12.84 1.73 0.19
CA ILE A 9 13.23 2.46 -1.02
C ILE A 9 13.75 3.84 -0.58
N HIS A 10 14.83 4.28 -1.22
CA HIS A 10 15.37 5.62 -1.02
C HIS A 10 14.86 6.56 -2.12
N CYS A 11 14.18 7.62 -1.69
CA CYS A 11 13.74 8.71 -2.54
C CYS A 11 14.24 10.02 -1.95
N THR A 12 14.79 10.88 -2.79
CA THR A 12 15.10 12.27 -2.43
C THR A 12 13.83 13.13 -2.49
N ALA A 13 13.87 14.34 -1.93
CA ALA A 13 12.71 15.24 -1.89
C ALA A 13 12.17 15.62 -3.30
N ALA A 14 13.03 15.64 -4.33
CA ALA A 14 12.65 15.96 -5.70
C ALA A 14 12.08 14.75 -6.48
N GLU A 15 12.24 13.52 -5.97
CA GLU A 15 11.89 12.29 -6.66
C GLU A 15 10.42 11.87 -6.46
N GLY A 16 9.49 12.81 -6.50
CA GLY A 16 8.06 12.56 -6.27
C GLY A 16 7.46 11.55 -7.25
N GLN A 17 7.81 11.65 -8.54
CA GLN A 17 7.33 10.71 -9.57
C GLN A 17 7.83 9.27 -9.32
N LYS A 18 9.09 9.12 -8.89
CA LYS A 18 9.68 7.82 -8.54
C LYS A 18 8.96 7.19 -7.36
N PHE A 19 8.68 7.97 -6.32
CA PHE A 19 7.88 7.51 -5.18
C PHE A 19 6.49 7.04 -5.62
N GLN A 20 5.79 7.84 -6.44
CA GLN A 20 4.45 7.49 -6.93
C GLN A 20 4.47 6.15 -7.69
N LEU A 21 5.43 5.97 -8.61
CA LEU A 21 5.55 4.74 -9.41
C LEU A 21 5.84 3.53 -8.52
N GLU A 22 6.80 3.65 -7.61
CA GLU A 22 7.17 2.55 -6.70
C GLU A 22 6.04 2.19 -5.73
N ALA A 23 5.37 3.19 -5.13
CA ALA A 23 4.21 2.98 -4.27
C ALA A 23 3.06 2.28 -5.03
N THR A 24 2.81 2.68 -6.28
CA THR A 24 1.77 2.06 -7.13
C THR A 24 2.11 0.62 -7.49
N LYS A 25 3.37 0.33 -7.84
CA LYS A 25 3.82 -1.05 -8.11
C LYS A 25 3.69 -1.90 -6.84
N TYR A 26 4.09 -1.36 -5.70
CA TYR A 26 4.06 -2.08 -4.43
C TYR A 26 2.63 -2.37 -3.96
N ASP A 27 1.69 -1.43 -4.10
CA ASP A 27 0.26 -1.67 -3.83
C ASP A 27 -0.28 -2.84 -4.66
N LYS A 28 0.09 -2.93 -5.95
CA LYS A 28 -0.30 -4.06 -6.81
C LYS A 28 0.29 -5.39 -6.30
N GLN A 29 1.54 -5.40 -5.84
CA GLN A 29 2.18 -6.59 -5.27
C GLN A 29 1.47 -7.05 -3.97
N ILE A 30 1.22 -6.13 -3.04
CA ILE A 30 0.54 -6.44 -1.78
C ILE A 30 -0.90 -6.92 -2.01
N ARG A 31 -1.61 -6.35 -2.98
CA ARG A 31 -2.96 -6.82 -3.33
C ARG A 31 -2.95 -8.26 -3.87
N LYS A 32 -1.97 -8.64 -4.67
CA LYS A 32 -1.80 -10.02 -5.16
C LYS A 32 -1.47 -11.00 -4.03
N LEU A 33 -0.65 -10.58 -3.07
CA LEU A 33 -0.31 -11.35 -1.87
C LEU A 33 -1.50 -11.55 -0.92
N GLY A 34 -2.56 -10.77 -1.05
CA GLY A 34 -3.75 -10.87 -0.22
C GLY A 34 -3.55 -10.30 1.19
N PRO A 35 -4.55 -10.48 2.08
CA PRO A 35 -4.53 -9.93 3.42
C PRO A 35 -3.44 -10.54 4.29
N SER A 36 -3.01 -9.78 5.31
CA SER A 36 -1.95 -10.26 6.21
C SER A 36 -2.38 -11.48 7.01
N PRO A 37 -1.50 -12.50 7.18
CA PRO A 37 -1.73 -13.56 8.14
C PRO A 37 -1.90 -13.05 9.58
N LEU A 38 -1.32 -11.87 9.88
CA LEU A 38 -1.46 -11.19 11.17
C LEU A 38 -2.80 -10.45 11.31
N ARG A 39 -3.58 -10.32 10.22
CA ARG A 39 -4.88 -9.66 10.28
C ARG A 39 -5.89 -10.63 10.86
N THR A 40 -6.35 -10.38 12.08
CA THR A 40 -7.39 -11.17 12.74
C THR A 40 -8.68 -11.20 11.91
N LYS A 41 -9.29 -12.38 11.74
CA LYS A 41 -10.61 -12.53 11.12
C LYS A 41 -11.63 -11.89 12.07
N GLY A 42 -12.03 -10.65 11.81
CA GLY A 42 -13.05 -9.94 12.60
C GLY A 42 -12.90 -8.43 12.66
N THR A 43 -11.73 -7.87 12.32
CA THR A 43 -11.62 -6.40 12.24
C THR A 43 -12.44 -5.89 11.05
N PRO A 44 -13.38 -4.95 11.26
CA PRO A 44 -14.23 -4.45 10.20
C PRO A 44 -13.36 -3.91 9.07
N LYS A 45 -13.71 -4.31 7.84
CA LYS A 45 -13.09 -3.83 6.61
C LYS A 45 -13.27 -2.31 6.60
N LYS A 46 -12.26 -1.54 7.05
CA LYS A 46 -12.29 -0.07 7.04
C LYS A 46 -12.53 0.29 5.57
N LYS A 47 -13.75 0.76 5.26
CA LYS A 47 -14.12 1.17 3.90
C LYS A 47 -13.04 2.14 3.46
N LYS A 48 -12.42 1.89 2.30
CA LYS A 48 -11.51 2.88 1.71
C LYS A 48 -12.29 4.19 1.67
N ALA A 49 -11.70 5.26 2.20
CA ALA A 49 -12.25 6.60 2.02
C ALA A 49 -12.25 6.84 0.52
N ASP A 50 -13.43 6.70 -0.09
CA ASP A 50 -13.66 7.11 -1.46
C ASP A 50 -13.33 8.60 -1.50
N ALA A 51 -12.42 8.98 -2.39
CA ALA A 51 -11.99 10.34 -2.57
C ALA A 51 -13.15 11.17 -3.12
N LYS A 52 -14.02 11.64 -2.22
CA LYS A 52 -14.98 12.71 -2.49
C LYS A 52 -14.56 13.95 -1.72
N ALA A 53 -13.43 14.53 -2.13
CA ALA A 53 -13.15 15.94 -1.93
C ALA A 53 -13.24 16.61 -3.31
N LYS A 54 -14.48 16.75 -3.79
CA LYS A 54 -14.87 17.76 -4.78
C LYS A 54 -15.50 18.87 -3.95
N ALA A 55 -14.77 19.97 -3.77
CA ALA A 55 -15.28 21.28 -3.38
C ALA A 55 -14.38 22.31 -4.06
#